data_AF-A0A1C5W613-F1
#
_entry.id   AF-A0A1C5W613-F1
#
_cell.length_a   1.000
_cell.length_b   1.000
_cell.length_c   1.000
_cell.angle_alpha   90.00
_cell.angle_beta   90.00
_cell.angle_gamma   90.00
#
_symmetry.space_group_name_H-M   'P 1'
#
loop_
_entity.id
_entity.type
_entity.pdbx_description
1 polymer ?
#
loop_
_entity_poly.entity_id
_entity_poly.type
_entity_poly.pdbx_seq_one_letter_code
_entity_poly.pdbx_strand_id
1 'polypeptide(L)'
;MWSFLTEKRKSSKIAKDRMKLLLVSERMNCSTQTIIMMQNDFQKTAARYFPVKDTGVTFEIKDQPPTLRICIPLQIKNNSR
;
A
#
# COMPACT_ATOMS: atom_id res chain seq x y z
N MET A 1 -30.17 -13.83 27.63
CA MET A 1 -28.88 -14.47 27.26
C MET A 1 -28.59 -14.28 25.78
N TRP A 2 -28.28 -13.05 25.33
CA TRP A 2 -28.02 -12.74 23.90
C TRP A 2 -26.94 -11.65 23.71
N SER A 3 -26.01 -11.47 24.66
CA SER A 3 -24.94 -10.47 24.58
C SER A 3 -23.67 -10.94 23.85
N PHE A 4 -23.58 -12.22 23.45
CA PHE A 4 -22.37 -12.79 22.82
C PHE A 4 -22.28 -12.58 21.28
N LEU A 5 -23.33 -12.05 20.65
CA LEU A 5 -23.40 -11.86 19.19
C LEU A 5 -22.94 -10.47 18.74
N THR A 6 -22.82 -9.50 19.65
CA THR A 6 -22.52 -8.09 19.32
C THR A 6 -21.02 -7.78 19.27
N GLU A 7 -20.19 -8.51 20.03
CA GLU A 7 -18.73 -8.25 20.13
C GLU A 7 -17.91 -8.84 18.95
N LYS A 8 -18.44 -9.84 18.23
CA LYS A 8 -17.71 -10.65 17.23
C LYS A 8 -17.46 -9.98 15.86
N ARG A 9 -17.85 -8.71 15.69
CA ARG A 9 -17.78 -8.01 14.40
C ARG A 9 -16.36 -7.60 14.01
N LYS A 10 -15.43 -7.40 14.96
CA LYS A 10 -14.06 -6.95 14.68
C LYS A 10 -13.20 -8.03 14.00
N SER A 11 -13.18 -9.26 14.53
CA SER A 11 -12.37 -10.35 13.98
C SER A 11 -12.85 -10.79 12.59
N SER A 12 -14.17 -10.87 12.38
CA SER A 12 -14.75 -11.18 11.08
C SER A 12 -14.36 -10.15 10.02
N LYS A 13 -14.35 -8.85 10.36
CA LYS A 13 -13.93 -7.78 9.46
C LYS A 13 -12.44 -7.89 9.10
N ILE A 14 -11.58 -8.08 10.11
CA ILE A 14 -10.12 -8.22 9.90
C ILE A 14 -9.82 -9.43 9.00
N ALA A 15 -10.47 -10.57 9.24
CA ALA A 15 -10.29 -11.76 8.41
C ALA A 15 -10.74 -11.53 6.96
N LYS A 16 -11.89 -10.86 6.76
CA LYS A 16 -12.41 -10.51 5.42
C LYS A 16 -11.47 -9.55 4.67
N ASP A 17 -10.95 -8.54 5.35
CA ASP A 17 -10.03 -7.56 4.74
C ASP A 17 -8.72 -8.23 4.31
N ARG A 18 -8.17 -9.14 5.13
CA ARG A 18 -6.98 -9.93 4.76
C ARG A 18 -7.26 -10.88 3.60
N MET A 19 -8.40 -11.56 3.59
CA MET A 19 -8.76 -12.49 2.52
C MET A 19 -8.98 -11.76 1.19
N LYS A 20 -9.63 -10.58 1.21
CA LYS A 20 -9.76 -9.73 0.02
C LYS A 20 -8.41 -9.39 -0.59
N LEU A 21 -7.44 -9.03 0.25
CA LEU A 21 -6.09 -8.69 -0.19
C LEU A 21 -5.42 -9.88 -0.91
N LEU A 22 -5.47 -11.07 -0.31
CA LEU A 22 -4.92 -12.29 -0.91
C LEU A 22 -5.56 -12.59 -2.27
N LEU A 23 -6.89 -12.54 -2.36
CA LEU A 23 -7.62 -12.80 -3.61
C LEU A 23 -7.27 -11.79 -4.71
N VAL A 24 -7.04 -10.53 -4.36
CA VAL A 24 -6.59 -9.51 -5.34
C VAL A 24 -5.16 -9.81 -5.79
N SER A 25 -4.27 -10.22 -4.88
CA SER A 25 -2.88 -10.56 -5.23
C SER A 25 -2.79 -11.76 -6.19
N GLU A 26 -3.66 -12.76 -6.01
CA GLU A 26 -3.76 -13.93 -6.88
C GLU A 26 -4.21 -13.54 -8.30
N ARG A 27 -5.21 -12.66 -8.42
CA ARG A 27 -5.67 -12.16 -9.72
C ARG A 27 -4.62 -11.37 -10.49
N MET A 28 -3.76 -10.63 -9.78
CA MET A 28 -2.70 -9.83 -10.42
C MET A 28 -1.38 -10.61 -10.62
N ASN A 29 -1.37 -11.92 -10.30
CA ASN A 29 -0.20 -12.81 -10.38
C ASN A 29 1.05 -12.26 -9.65
N CYS A 30 0.86 -11.31 -8.72
CA CYS A 30 1.90 -10.53 -8.04
C CYS A 30 1.70 -10.65 -6.53
N SER A 31 2.64 -11.27 -5.82
CA SER A 31 2.56 -11.46 -4.36
C SER A 31 2.58 -10.12 -3.62
N THR A 32 1.74 -10.00 -2.59
CA THR A 32 1.73 -8.85 -1.68
C THR A 32 3.11 -8.57 -1.09
N GLN A 33 3.86 -9.63 -0.77
CA GLN A 33 5.20 -9.51 -0.21
C GLN A 33 6.14 -8.79 -1.19
N THR A 34 6.06 -9.12 -2.47
CA THR A 34 6.89 -8.52 -3.52
C THR A 34 6.57 -7.03 -3.70
N ILE A 35 5.28 -6.65 -3.71
CA ILE A 35 4.86 -5.25 -3.83
C ILE A 35 5.38 -4.43 -2.64
N ILE A 36 5.34 -4.98 -1.42
CA ILE A 36 5.87 -4.33 -0.21
C ILE A 36 7.39 -4.19 -0.29
N MET A 37 8.10 -5.22 -0.74
CA MET A 37 9.55 -5.15 -0.95
C MET A 37 9.91 -4.06 -1.96
N MET A 38 9.21 -4.02 -3.09
CA MET A 38 9.40 -2.98 -4.11
C MET A 38 9.15 -1.56 -3.56
N GLN A 39 8.09 -1.37 -2.77
CA GLN A 39 7.80 -0.09 -2.12
C GLN A 39 8.97 0.37 -1.23
N ASN A 40 9.47 -0.53 -0.38
CA ASN A 40 10.57 -0.24 0.53
C ASN A 40 11.88 0.09 -0.21
N ASP A 41 12.19 -0.66 -1.27
CA ASP A 41 13.41 -0.46 -2.05
C ASP A 41 13.38 0.84 -2.85
N PHE A 42 12.24 1.17 -3.46
CA PHE A 42 12.06 2.45 -4.12
C PHE A 42 12.10 3.61 -3.14
N GLN A 43 11.49 3.49 -1.96
CA GLN A 43 11.56 4.54 -0.94
C GLN A 43 13.00 4.81 -0.50
N LYS A 44 13.76 3.75 -0.20
CA LYS A 44 15.18 3.86 0.19
C LYS A 44 16.04 4.45 -0.93
N THR A 45 15.80 4.05 -2.18
CA THR A 45 16.56 4.54 -3.33
C THR A 45 16.21 5.99 -3.65
N ALA A 46 14.91 6.33 -3.70
CA ALA A 46 14.45 7.70 -3.95
C ALA A 46 14.97 8.67 -2.89
N ALA A 47 15.01 8.28 -1.61
CA ALA A 47 15.56 9.10 -0.53
C ALA A 47 17.06 9.43 -0.68
N ARG A 48 17.83 8.65 -1.47
CA ARG A 48 19.23 8.98 -1.77
C ARG A 48 19.38 10.12 -2.76
N TYR A 49 18.40 10.30 -3.65
CA TYR A 49 18.47 11.26 -4.75
C TYR A 49 17.54 12.45 -4.58
N PHE A 50 16.47 12.29 -3.80
CA PHE A 50 15.43 13.29 -3.62
C PHE A 50 15.02 13.41 -2.14
N PRO A 51 14.63 14.61 -1.68
CA PRO A 51 14.08 14.77 -0.35
C PRO A 51 12.63 14.27 -0.35
N VAL A 52 12.41 13.01 0.04
CA VAL A 52 11.09 12.37 0.04
C VAL A 52 10.32 12.73 1.32
N LYS A 53 8.99 12.89 1.24
CA LYS A 53 8.10 13.10 2.41
C LYS A 53 7.93 11.81 3.21
N ASP A 54 7.74 11.94 4.52
CA ASP A 54 7.49 10.80 5.43
C ASP A 54 6.20 10.02 5.14
N THR A 55 5.34 10.56 4.26
CA THR A 55 4.12 9.89 3.78
C THR A 55 4.39 8.62 2.97
N GLY A 56 5.66 8.35 2.60
CA GLY A 56 6.07 7.12 1.91
C GLY A 56 5.73 7.10 0.41
N VAL A 57 6.33 6.17 -0.33
CA VAL A 57 6.09 5.98 -1.77
C VAL A 57 4.89 5.07 -1.98
N THR A 58 3.93 5.48 -2.84
CA THR A 58 2.74 4.68 -3.12
C THR A 58 2.86 3.94 -4.45
N PHE A 59 2.48 2.65 -4.45
CA PHE A 59 2.41 1.82 -5.66
C PHE A 59 0.96 1.46 -5.97
N GLU A 60 0.57 1.62 -7.22
CA GLU A 60 -0.73 1.22 -7.73
C GLU A 60 -0.51 0.37 -9.00
N ILE A 61 -1.02 -0.85 -9.01
CA ILE A 61 -1.02 -1.74 -10.17
C ILE A 61 -2.45 -1.83 -10.65
N LYS A 62 -2.69 -1.48 -11.92
CA LYS A 62 -3.96 -1.67 -12.60
C LYS A 62 -3.78 -2.73 -13.66
N ASP A 63 -4.78 -3.59 -13.80
CA ASP A 63 -4.77 -4.69 -14.77
C ASP A 63 -5.35 -4.24 -16.14
N GLN A 64 -6.27 -3.27 -16.12
CA GLN A 64 -6.88 -2.73 -17.34
C GLN A 64 -6.91 -1.19 -17.34
N PRO A 65 -6.08 -0.53 -18.17
CA PRO A 65 -4.90 -1.08 -18.86
C PRO A 65 -3.81 -1.52 -17.86
N PRO A 66 -2.92 -2.47 -18.23
CA PRO A 66 -1.84 -2.93 -17.38
C PRO A 66 -0.86 -1.77 -17.13
N THR A 67 -0.96 -1.15 -15.96
CA THR A 67 -0.18 0.05 -15.63
C THR A 67 0.33 -0.04 -14.20
N LEU A 68 1.63 0.17 -14.03
CA LEU A 68 2.27 0.36 -12.73
C LEU A 68 2.48 1.86 -12.53
N ARG A 69 1.81 2.43 -11.53
CA ARG A 69 1.94 3.82 -11.12
C ARG A 69 2.69 3.90 -9.80
N ILE A 70 3.77 4.66 -9.79
CA ILE A 70 4.57 4.94 -8.59
C ILE A 70 4.51 6.44 -8.34
N CYS A 71 4.10 6.83 -7.14
CA CYS A 71 4.10 8.25 -6.75
C CYS A 71 5.09 8.47 -5.62
N ILE A 72 6.09 9.32 -5.89
CA ILE A 72 7.14 9.69 -4.93
C ILE A 72 6.85 11.12 -4.46
N PRO A 73 6.41 11.31 -3.21
CA PRO A 73 6.10 12.63 -2.70
C PRO A 73 7.39 13.38 -2.35
N LEU A 74 7.65 14.50 -3.02
CA LEU A 74 8.84 15.32 -2.79
C LEU A 74 8.58 16.42 -1.74
N GLN A 75 9.55 16.66 -0.88
CA GLN A 75 9.64 17.83 0.00
C GLN A 75 10.16 19.00 -0.84
N ILE A 76 9.25 19.79 -1.39
CA ILE A 76 9.63 21.04 -2.06
C ILE A 76 9.92 22.07 -0.97
N LYS A 77 11.18 22.49 -0.85
CA LYS A 77 11.53 23.68 -0.05
C LYS A 77 11.14 24.90 -0.86
N ASN A 78 10.05 25.57 -0.49
CA ASN A 78 9.72 26.88 -1.03
C ASN A 78 10.75 27.88 -0.51
N ASN A 79 11.81 28.11 -1.28
CA ASN A 79 12.73 29.21 -1.02
C ASN A 79 12.06 30.50 -1.50
N SER A 80 11.14 31.03 -0.68
CA SER A 80 10.63 32.38 -0.85
C SER A 80 11.76 33.34 -0.44
N ARG A 81 12.49 33.83 -1.43
CA ARG A 81 13.22 35.10 -1.31
C ARG A 81 12.30 36.24 -1.68
#